data_AF-A0A2K9DZG8-F1
#
_entry.id   AF-A0A2K9DZG8-F1
#
_cell.length_a   1.000
_cell.length_b   1.000
_cell.length_c   1.000
_cell.angle_alpha   90.00
_cell.angle_beta   90.00
_cell.angle_gamma   90.00
#
_symmetry.space_group_name_H-M   'P 1'
#
loop_
_entity.id
_entity.type
_entity.pdbx_description
1 polymer ?
#
loop_
_entity_poly.entity_id
_entity_poly.type
_entity_poly.pdbx_seq_one_letter_code
_entity_poly.pdbx_strand_id
1 'polypeptide(L)' 'MLNINEIDTVYLASGVTDLRKSIDGLMVIIKMELKLDPYV' A
#
# COMPACT_ATOMS: atom_id res chain seq x y z
N MET A 1 15.56 3.72 -4.61
CA MET A 1 15.26 4.04 -3.19
C MET A 1 15.34 5.56 -3.05
N LEU A 2 14.41 6.20 -2.34
CA LEU A 2 14.41 7.66 -2.22
C LEU A 2 15.71 8.12 -1.50
N ASN A 3 16.48 9.03 -2.09
CA ASN A 3 17.64 9.63 -1.43
C ASN A 3 17.18 10.77 -0.53
N ILE A 4 17.14 10.52 0.78
CA ILE A 4 16.60 11.46 1.77
C ILE A 4 17.49 12.71 1.90
N ASN A 5 18.78 12.61 1.54
CA ASN A 5 19.74 13.71 1.64
C ASN A 5 19.51 14.81 0.59
N GLU A 6 18.68 14.57 -0.42
CA GLU A 6 18.35 15.53 -1.48
C GLU A 6 17.00 16.23 -1.26
N ILE A 7 16.33 15.97 -0.13
CA ILE A 7 14.97 16.45 0.13
C ILE A 7 15.01 17.60 1.13
N ASP A 8 14.73 18.81 0.65
CA ASP A 8 14.73 20.04 1.47
C ASP A 8 13.42 20.25 2.24
N THR A 9 12.30 19.68 1.77
CA THR A 9 10.99 19.83 2.44
C THR A 9 10.12 18.60 2.24
N VAL A 10 9.44 18.16 3.30
CA VAL A 10 8.50 17.05 3.29
C VAL A 10 7.12 17.55 3.71
N TYR A 11 6.10 17.23 2.92
CA TYR A 11 4.70 17.49 3.24
C TYR A 11 4.01 16.19 3.60
N LEU A 12 3.43 16.14 4.79
CA LEU A 12 2.60 15.02 5.24
C LEU A 12 1.13 15.38 5.03
N ALA A 13 0.38 14.50 4.38
CA ALA A 13 -1.06 14.64 4.32
C ALA A 13 -1.65 14.48 5.74
N SER A 14 -2.18 15.57 6.29
CA SER A 14 -2.87 15.57 7.58
C SER A 14 -4.28 15.00 7.38
N GLY A 15 -4.44 13.69 7.55
CA GLY A 15 -5.73 13.03 7.44
C GLY A 15 -5.61 11.51 7.45
N VAL A 16 -6.74 10.82 7.63
CA VAL A 16 -6.77 9.36 7.56
C VAL A 16 -6.53 8.93 6.11
N THR A 17 -5.36 8.39 5.84
CA THR A 17 -5.05 7.73 4.57
C THR A 17 -5.10 6.23 4.81
N ASP A 18 -6.18 5.57 4.39
CA ASP A 18 -6.24 4.11 4.43
C ASP A 18 -5.62 3.53 3.15
N LEU A 19 -4.32 3.27 3.20
CA LEU A 19 -3.59 2.61 2.11
C LEU A 19 -4.00 1.15 1.91
N ARG A 20 -4.78 0.56 2.82
CA ARG A 20 -5.19 -0.85 2.73
C ARG A 20 -6.29 -1.06 1.69
N LYS A 21 -7.01 -0.02 1.26
CA LYS A 21 -8.04 -0.14 0.21
C LYS A 21 -7.50 -0.73 -1.11
N SER A 22 -6.31 -0.30 -1.54
CA SER A 22 -5.67 -0.83 -2.75
C SER A 22 -5.14 -2.25 -2.53
N ILE A 23 -4.73 -2.56 -1.30
CA ILE A 23 -4.27 -3.89 -0.90
C ILE A 23 -5.45 -4.86 -0.89
N ASP A 24 -6.61 -4.49 -0.34
CA ASP A 24 -7.81 -5.35 -0.29
C ASP A 24 -8.23 -5.81 -1.69
N GLY A 25 -8.18 -4.92 -2.68
CA GLY A 25 -8.44 -5.28 -4.08
C GLY A 25 -7.45 -6.31 -4.63
N LEU A 26 -6.17 -6.19 -4.28
CA LEU A 26 -5.15 -7.17 -4.66
C LEU A 26 -5.36 -8.51 -3.95
N MET A 27 -5.74 -8.49 -2.67
CA MET A 27 -6.03 -9.69 -1.89
C MET A 27 -7.20 -10.48 -2.47
N VAL A 28 -8.23 -9.79 -2.96
CA VAL A 28 -9.36 -10.39 -3.68
C VAL A 28 -8.89 -11.12 -4.94
N ILE A 29 -8.01 -10.49 -5.74
CA ILE A 29 -7.46 -11.11 -6.96
C ILE A 29 -6.65 -12.37 -6.61
N ILE A 30 -5.78 -12.31 -5.60
CA ILE A 30 -4.99 -13.47 -5.15
C ILE A 30 -5.91 -14.62 -4.74
N LYS A 31 -6.97 -14.33 -3.97
CA LYS A 31 -7.91 -15.34 -3.51
C LYS A 31 -8.73 -15.96 -4.64
N MET A 32 -9.19 -15.14 -5.60
CA MET A 32 -10.09 -15.59 -6.67
C MET A 32 -9.35 -16.25 -7.84
N GLU A 33 -8.25 -15.64 -8.29
CA GLU A 33 -7.53 -16.08 -9.48
C GLU A 33 -6.43 -17.10 -9.16
N LEU A 34 -5.72 -16.90 -8.03
CA LEU A 34 -4.61 -17.78 -7.64
C LEU A 34 -5.04 -18.88 -6.68
N LYS A 35 -6.25 -18.80 -6.11
CA LYS A 35 -6.80 -19.76 -5.13
C LYS A 35 -5.89 -19.97 -3.90
N LEU A 36 -5.15 -18.92 -3.54
CA LEU A 36 -4.29 -18.90 -2.36
C LEU A 36 -4.99 -18.16 -1.22
N ASP A 37 -4.69 -18.54 0.01
CA ASP A 37 -5.07 -17.74 1.17
C ASP A 37 -4.00 -16.65 1.36
N PRO A 38 -4.35 -15.37 1.14
CA PRO A 38 -3.35 -14.31 1.19
C PRO A 38 -3.03 -13.84 2.62
N TYR A 39 -3.71 -14.38 3.64
CA TYR A 39 -3.54 -14.01 5.05
C TYR A 39 -2.73 -15.03 5.87
N VAL A 40 -2.21 -16.09 5.23
CA VAL A 40 -1.58 -17.25 5.88
C VAL A 40 -0.09 -17.35 5.51
#